data_AF-A0AAJ6NSU8-F1
#
_entry.id   AF-A0AAJ6NSU8-F1
#
_cell.length_a   1.000
_cell.length_b   1.000
_cell.length_c   1.000
_cell.angle_alpha   90.00
_cell.angle_beta   90.00
_cell.angle_gamma   90.00
#
_symmetry.space_group_name_H-M   'P 1'
#
loop_
_entity.id
_entity.type
_entity.pdbx_description
1 polymer ?
#
loop_
_entity_poly.entity_id
_entity_poly.type
_entity_poly.pdbx_seq_one_letter_code
_entity_poly.pdbx_strand_id
1 'polypeptide(L)'
;MMGKADLIDAIAGTNRGLLASEQQKQAILVAIANLEDLNPTPCPVEASNLLNGDWRLLYTTSRGLLNLDRVPLCKLGQIYQCIRVNTTSVYNIAEIYGLPYLEGLVSVAAKFEPVSGRRVQVKFQRSIVGLQRLIEYSSPESFIQQIEAGQKFTAVDVPINSDTQQGWLDITYIDNDLRIGRGNEGSVFVLSKT
;
A
#
# COMPACT_ATOMS: atom_id res chain seq x y z
N MET A 1 12.51 17.34 18.68
CA MET A 1 11.44 17.32 17.65
C MET A 1 11.64 16.00 16.92
N MET A 2 10.71 15.06 17.06
CA MET A 2 10.86 13.75 16.41
C MET A 2 10.74 13.93 14.90
N GLY A 3 11.78 13.56 14.17
CA GLY A 3 11.86 13.72 12.72
C GLY A 3 11.55 12.42 11.98
N LYS A 4 11.68 12.51 10.65
CA LYS A 4 11.54 11.36 9.75
C LYS A 4 12.43 10.17 10.13
N ALA A 5 13.69 10.43 10.50
CA ALA A 5 14.63 9.38 10.91
C ALA A 5 14.12 8.60 12.14
N ASP A 6 13.60 9.29 13.15
CA ASP A 6 13.07 8.65 14.36
C ASP A 6 11.89 7.72 14.05
N LEU A 7 11.03 8.10 13.10
CA LEU A 7 9.94 7.24 12.65
C LEU A 7 10.48 5.99 11.94
N ILE A 8 11.48 6.15 11.05
CA ILE A 8 12.09 5.03 10.33
C ILE A 8 12.77 4.06 11.31
N ASP A 9 13.48 4.58 12.30
CA ASP A 9 14.11 3.77 13.33
C ASP A 9 13.08 3.06 14.21
N ALA A 10 11.98 3.74 14.57
CA ALA A 10 10.91 3.14 15.38
C ALA A 10 10.16 2.00 14.67
N ILE A 11 10.02 2.07 13.35
CA ILE A 11 9.37 1.00 12.56
C ILE A 11 10.35 -0.10 12.13
N ALA A 12 11.66 0.15 12.21
CA ALA A 12 12.67 -0.84 11.88
C ALA A 12 12.52 -2.11 12.74
N GLY A 13 12.65 -3.28 12.13
CA GLY A 13 12.50 -4.56 12.83
C GLY A 13 11.08 -4.96 13.21
N THR A 14 10.06 -4.11 13.00
CA THR A 14 8.65 -4.46 13.29
C THR A 14 8.03 -5.41 12.27
N ASN A 15 8.74 -5.74 11.18
CA ASN A 15 8.23 -6.52 10.04
C ASN A 15 6.88 -5.97 9.53
N ARG A 16 6.89 -4.69 9.10
CA ARG A 16 5.70 -3.93 8.65
C ARG A 16 4.59 -3.75 9.69
N GLY A 17 4.89 -4.00 10.96
CA GLY A 17 3.95 -3.94 12.07
C GLY A 17 3.50 -5.30 12.61
N LEU A 18 3.89 -6.42 11.97
CA LEU A 18 3.55 -7.77 12.44
C LEU A 18 4.12 -8.08 13.82
N LEU A 19 5.34 -7.61 14.11
CA LEU A 19 6.07 -7.90 15.34
C LEU A 19 6.04 -6.73 16.35
N ALA A 20 5.31 -5.65 16.05
CA ALA A 20 5.26 -4.49 16.93
C ALA A 20 4.42 -4.79 18.20
N SER A 21 4.99 -4.54 19.37
CA SER A 21 4.25 -4.55 20.64
C SER A 21 3.26 -3.37 20.72
N GLU A 22 2.28 -3.45 21.62
CA GLU A 22 1.33 -2.33 21.81
C GLU A 22 2.03 -1.03 22.24
N GLN A 23 3.09 -1.12 23.06
CA GLN A 23 3.89 0.03 23.43
C GLN A 23 4.63 0.63 22.22
N GLN A 24 5.21 -0.22 21.36
CA GLN A 24 5.86 0.24 20.12
C GLN A 24 4.85 0.87 19.17
N LYS A 25 3.66 0.27 19.00
CA LYS A 25 2.58 0.84 18.17
C LYS A 25 2.22 2.23 18.66
N GLN A 26 2.04 2.42 19.97
CA GLN A 26 1.73 3.74 20.51
C GLN A 26 2.84 4.76 20.24
N ALA A 27 4.11 4.37 20.43
CA ALA A 27 5.25 5.24 20.14
C ALA A 27 5.34 5.62 18.65
N ILE A 28 5.14 4.64 17.75
CA ILE A 28 5.12 4.84 16.30
C ILE A 28 3.98 5.78 15.90
N LEU A 29 2.79 5.62 16.48
CA LEU A 29 1.64 6.50 16.19
C LEU A 29 1.90 7.95 16.63
N VAL A 30 2.59 8.16 17.76
CA VAL A 30 3.01 9.49 18.20
C VAL A 30 4.04 10.09 17.24
N ALA A 31 5.04 9.29 16.81
CA ALA A 31 6.02 9.73 15.82
C ALA A 31 5.38 10.10 14.47
N ILE A 32 4.39 9.31 14.02
CA ILE A 32 3.58 9.58 12.83
C ILE A 32 2.83 10.91 12.98
N ALA A 33 2.12 11.12 14.08
CA ALA A 33 1.35 12.35 14.30
C ALA A 33 2.25 13.60 14.27
N ASN A 34 3.41 13.53 14.95
CA ASN A 34 4.39 14.63 14.93
C ASN A 34 4.89 14.94 13.52
N LEU A 35 5.07 13.92 12.67
CA LEU A 35 5.52 14.11 11.30
C LEU A 35 4.40 14.65 10.40
N GLU A 36 3.15 14.21 10.59
CA GLU A 36 1.97 14.73 9.90
C GLU A 36 1.76 16.23 10.16
N ASP A 37 2.05 16.72 11.37
CA ASP A 37 2.01 18.15 11.72
C ASP A 37 3.09 18.97 10.99
N LEU A 38 4.18 18.32 10.57
CA LEU A 38 5.30 18.92 9.85
C LEU A 38 5.25 18.63 8.34
N ASN A 39 4.09 18.19 7.83
CA ASN A 39 3.94 17.84 6.41
C ASN A 39 4.34 19.01 5.49
N PRO A 40 5.37 18.84 4.64
CA PRO A 40 5.84 19.91 3.75
C PRO A 40 4.89 20.18 2.58
N THR A 41 3.89 19.31 2.36
CA THR A 41 2.97 19.37 1.22
C THR A 41 1.52 19.53 1.70
N PRO A 42 0.97 20.75 1.86
CA PRO A 42 -0.35 20.97 2.45
C PRO A 42 -1.53 20.33 1.70
N CYS A 43 -1.42 20.19 0.38
CA CYS A 43 -2.40 19.52 -0.49
C CYS A 43 -1.76 18.32 -1.23
N PRO A 44 -1.49 17.19 -0.55
CA PRO A 44 -0.80 16.03 -1.14
C PRO A 44 -1.45 15.46 -2.40
N VAL A 45 -2.78 15.54 -2.52
CA VAL A 45 -3.53 15.00 -3.66
C VAL A 45 -3.27 15.80 -4.94
N GLU A 46 -2.96 17.10 -4.80
CA GLU A 46 -2.66 17.99 -5.93
C GLU A 46 -1.19 17.89 -6.36
N ALA A 47 -0.29 17.48 -5.46
CA ALA A 47 1.14 17.29 -5.71
C ALA A 47 1.43 16.03 -6.53
N SER A 48 0.95 16.01 -7.78
CA SER A 48 0.97 14.85 -8.68
C SER A 48 2.37 14.28 -8.91
N ASN A 49 3.38 15.14 -8.98
CA ASN A 49 4.80 14.78 -9.12
C ASN A 49 5.33 13.99 -7.91
N LEU A 50 4.85 14.32 -6.70
CA LEU A 50 5.19 13.59 -5.50
C LEU A 50 4.38 12.30 -5.41
N LEU A 51 3.06 12.39 -5.61
CA LEU A 51 2.13 11.28 -5.42
C LEU A 51 2.31 10.14 -6.43
N ASN A 52 2.59 10.46 -7.69
CA ASN A 52 2.81 9.47 -8.74
C ASN A 52 4.08 8.67 -8.47
N GLY A 53 3.97 7.34 -8.54
CA GLY A 53 5.10 6.43 -8.38
C GLY A 53 4.74 5.14 -7.65
N ASP A 54 5.76 4.34 -7.39
CA ASP A 54 5.64 3.07 -6.71
C ASP A 54 6.03 3.24 -5.25
N TRP A 55 5.13 2.84 -4.34
CA TRP A 55 5.30 3.04 -2.91
C TRP A 55 5.36 1.70 -2.21
N ARG A 56 6.49 1.37 -1.59
CA ARG A 56 6.64 0.16 -0.79
C ARG A 56 6.23 0.42 0.66
N LEU A 57 5.41 -0.45 1.22
CA LEU A 57 4.94 -0.38 2.59
C LEU A 57 6.09 -0.69 3.58
N LEU A 58 6.37 0.27 4.45
CA LEU A 58 7.32 0.12 5.57
C LEU A 58 6.62 -0.31 6.85
N TYR A 59 5.41 0.21 7.11
CA TYR A 59 4.65 -0.07 8.33
C TYR A 59 3.15 0.12 8.10
N THR A 60 2.34 -0.74 8.73
CA THR A 60 0.89 -0.55 8.81
C THR A 60 0.29 -1.05 10.13
N THR A 61 -0.86 -0.48 10.51
CA THR A 61 -1.75 -1.03 11.55
C THR A 61 -2.93 -1.81 10.96
N SER A 62 -3.02 -1.95 9.64
CA SER A 62 -4.12 -2.64 8.95
C SER A 62 -4.14 -4.12 9.27
N ARG A 63 -5.16 -4.55 10.03
CA ARG A 63 -5.38 -5.98 10.33
C ARG A 63 -5.63 -6.79 9.06
N GLY A 64 -6.32 -6.23 8.06
CA GLY A 64 -6.58 -6.91 6.79
C GLY A 64 -5.29 -7.33 6.09
N LEU A 65 -4.33 -6.40 5.95
CA LEU A 65 -3.03 -6.70 5.34
C LEU A 65 -2.17 -7.61 6.22
N LEU A 66 -2.11 -7.36 7.53
CA LEU A 66 -1.28 -8.15 8.44
C LEU A 66 -1.81 -9.58 8.63
N ASN A 67 -3.12 -9.81 8.50
CA ASN A 67 -3.71 -11.14 8.59
C ASN A 67 -3.38 -12.04 7.39
N LEU A 68 -2.85 -11.50 6.29
CA LEU A 68 -2.34 -12.31 5.18
C LEU A 68 -1.17 -13.23 5.62
N ASP A 69 -0.43 -12.84 6.67
CA ASP A 69 0.65 -13.64 7.26
C ASP A 69 0.13 -14.82 8.12
N ARG A 70 -1.19 -14.89 8.39
CA ARG A 70 -1.78 -15.97 9.21
C ARG A 70 -2.07 -17.25 8.42
N VAL A 71 -1.87 -17.25 7.11
CA VAL A 71 -2.09 -18.43 6.27
C VAL A 71 -0.93 -19.42 6.53
N PRO A 72 -1.20 -20.67 6.95
CA PRO A 72 -0.15 -21.64 7.23
C PRO A 72 0.79 -21.82 6.02
N LEU A 73 2.10 -21.94 6.30
CA LEU A 73 3.15 -22.12 5.29
C LEU A 73 3.35 -20.94 4.33
N CYS A 74 2.69 -19.80 4.55
CA CYS A 74 2.86 -18.57 3.79
C CYS A 74 3.43 -17.47 4.70
N LYS A 75 4.26 -16.61 4.14
CA LYS A 75 4.79 -15.41 4.78
C LYS A 75 4.49 -14.20 3.93
N LEU A 76 4.10 -13.11 4.58
CA LEU A 76 3.86 -11.85 3.91
C LEU A 76 5.19 -11.24 3.42
N GLY A 77 5.29 -11.07 2.11
CA GLY A 77 6.42 -10.47 1.42
C GLY A 77 6.33 -8.96 1.36
N GLN A 78 6.84 -8.38 0.27
CA GLN A 78 6.73 -6.94 0.05
C GLN A 78 5.29 -6.56 -0.30
N ILE A 79 4.86 -5.40 0.19
CA ILE A 79 3.59 -4.79 -0.18
C ILE A 79 3.90 -3.47 -0.88
N TYR A 80 3.28 -3.27 -2.03
CA TYR A 80 3.39 -2.07 -2.84
C TYR A 80 2.01 -1.44 -3.02
N GLN A 81 1.99 -0.11 -3.06
CA GLN A 81 0.87 0.69 -3.50
C GLN A 81 1.37 1.60 -4.62
N CYS A 82 1.11 1.22 -5.86
CA CYS A 82 1.55 1.95 -7.03
C CYS A 82 0.46 2.91 -7.47
N ILE A 83 0.78 4.19 -7.58
CA ILE A 83 -0.17 5.24 -7.94
C ILE A 83 0.18 5.76 -9.32
N ARG A 84 -0.83 5.82 -10.19
CA ARG A 84 -0.76 6.42 -11.52
C ARG A 84 -1.76 7.57 -11.56
N VAL A 85 -1.25 8.79 -11.41
CA VAL A 85 -2.11 9.98 -11.30
C VAL A 85 -2.81 10.28 -12.63
N ASN A 86 -2.10 10.12 -13.75
CA ASN A 86 -2.63 10.38 -15.10
C ASN A 86 -3.88 9.55 -15.44
N THR A 87 -3.94 8.31 -14.96
CA THR A 87 -5.06 7.39 -15.20
C THR A 87 -5.98 7.28 -13.99
N THR A 88 -5.71 8.02 -12.91
CA THR A 88 -6.38 7.91 -11.60
C THR A 88 -6.46 6.47 -11.08
N SER A 89 -5.41 5.67 -11.33
CA SER A 89 -5.33 4.28 -10.90
C SER A 89 -4.46 4.12 -9.65
N VAL A 90 -4.86 3.19 -8.78
CA VAL A 90 -4.02 2.67 -7.70
C VAL A 90 -4.01 1.16 -7.73
N TYR A 91 -2.81 0.58 -7.61
CA TYR A 91 -2.59 -0.86 -7.60
C TYR A 91 -1.97 -1.23 -6.26
N ASN A 92 -2.70 -1.99 -5.45
CA ASN A 92 -2.14 -2.58 -4.23
C ASN A 92 -1.65 -3.98 -4.59
N ILE A 93 -0.38 -4.28 -4.35
CA ILE A 93 0.25 -5.55 -4.68
C ILE A 93 0.90 -6.09 -3.41
N ALA A 94 0.52 -7.28 -2.99
CA ALA A 94 1.11 -7.99 -1.86
C ALA A 94 1.74 -9.29 -2.36
N GLU A 95 3.05 -9.41 -2.19
CA GLU A 95 3.78 -10.64 -2.44
C GLU A 95 3.62 -11.60 -1.26
N ILE A 96 3.49 -12.89 -1.55
CA ILE A 96 3.38 -13.93 -0.54
C ILE A 96 4.45 -14.98 -0.83
N TYR A 97 5.31 -15.25 0.14
CA TYR A 97 6.34 -16.29 0.02
C TYR A 97 5.87 -17.55 0.74
N GLY A 98 5.70 -18.64 -0.01
CA GLY A 98 5.33 -19.94 0.52
C GLY A 98 6.51 -20.90 0.65
N LEU A 99 6.22 -22.20 0.51
CA LEU A 99 7.24 -23.21 0.21
C LEU A 99 8.00 -22.86 -1.08
N PRO A 100 9.22 -23.38 -1.29
CA PRO A 100 9.93 -23.21 -2.56
C PRO A 100 8.99 -23.54 -3.74
N TYR A 101 9.00 -22.70 -4.78
CA TYR A 101 8.13 -22.81 -5.96
C TYR A 101 6.65 -22.43 -5.76
N LEU A 102 6.23 -22.06 -4.54
CA LEU A 102 4.88 -21.59 -4.22
C LEU A 102 4.88 -20.12 -3.80
N GLU A 103 5.48 -19.26 -4.63
CA GLU A 103 5.42 -17.82 -4.45
C GLU A 103 4.08 -17.29 -5.01
N GLY A 104 3.30 -16.63 -4.16
CA GLY A 104 1.99 -16.05 -4.48
C GLY A 104 2.03 -14.53 -4.66
N LEU A 105 0.98 -14.01 -5.28
CA LEU A 105 0.71 -12.60 -5.47
C LEU A 105 -0.77 -12.33 -5.24
N VAL A 106 -1.08 -11.28 -4.48
CA VAL A 106 -2.42 -10.69 -4.41
C VAL A 106 -2.30 -9.27 -4.93
N SER A 107 -3.07 -8.93 -5.96
CA SER A 107 -3.13 -7.58 -6.51
C SER A 107 -4.56 -7.09 -6.59
N VAL A 108 -4.78 -5.86 -6.18
CA VAL A 108 -6.07 -5.17 -6.28
C VAL A 108 -5.87 -3.89 -7.05
N ALA A 109 -6.53 -3.79 -8.21
CA ALA A 109 -6.60 -2.57 -9.00
C ALA A 109 -7.85 -1.78 -8.61
N ALA A 110 -7.67 -0.48 -8.43
CA ALA A 110 -8.73 0.44 -8.08
C ALA A 110 -8.56 1.77 -8.82
N LYS A 111 -9.67 2.50 -8.95
CA LYS A 111 -9.63 3.91 -9.32
C LYS A 111 -9.72 4.76 -8.07
N PHE A 112 -9.09 5.92 -8.10
CA PHE A 112 -9.26 6.91 -7.06
C PHE A 112 -9.80 8.22 -7.62
N GLU A 113 -10.57 8.93 -6.79
CA GLU A 113 -11.15 10.23 -7.11
C GLU A 113 -10.78 11.21 -5.99
N PRO A 114 -10.15 12.36 -6.29
CA PRO A 114 -9.92 13.40 -5.31
C PRO A 114 -11.22 13.90 -4.68
N VAL A 115 -11.28 13.91 -3.35
CA VAL A 115 -12.42 14.46 -2.57
C VAL A 115 -12.02 15.77 -1.91
N SER A 116 -10.75 15.89 -1.51
CA SER A 116 -10.15 17.11 -0.98
C SER A 116 -8.65 17.13 -1.27
N GLY A 117 -7.94 18.20 -0.89
CA GLY A 117 -6.48 18.28 -1.02
C GLY A 117 -5.72 17.16 -0.29
N ARG A 118 -6.36 16.43 0.64
CA ARG A 118 -5.78 15.31 1.40
C ARG A 118 -6.50 13.98 1.18
N ARG A 119 -7.78 13.97 0.82
CA ARG A 119 -8.60 12.75 0.74
C ARG A 119 -8.82 12.30 -0.69
N VAL A 120 -8.66 11.00 -0.92
CA VAL A 120 -9.14 10.33 -2.13
C VAL A 120 -10.19 9.27 -1.78
N GLN A 121 -11.25 9.21 -2.59
CA GLN A 121 -12.16 8.07 -2.61
C GLN A 121 -11.51 6.98 -3.45
N VAL A 122 -11.59 5.73 -3.02
CA VAL A 122 -11.02 4.56 -3.71
C VAL A 122 -12.15 3.60 -4.06
N LYS A 123 -12.23 3.23 -5.35
CA LYS A 123 -13.23 2.31 -5.90
C LYS A 123 -12.50 1.09 -6.45
N PHE A 124 -12.66 -0.06 -5.80
CA PHE A 124 -12.00 -1.30 -6.20
C PHE A 124 -12.67 -1.86 -7.46
N GLN A 125 -11.86 -2.31 -8.43
CA GLN A 125 -12.36 -2.72 -9.75
C GLN A 125 -12.02 -4.16 -10.11
N ARG A 126 -10.83 -4.65 -9.73
CA ARG A 126 -10.33 -5.97 -10.13
C ARG A 126 -9.42 -6.51 -9.05
N SER A 127 -9.58 -7.78 -8.70
CA SER A 127 -8.66 -8.52 -7.83
C SER A 127 -8.04 -9.67 -8.60
N ILE A 128 -6.73 -9.79 -8.51
CA ILE A 128 -5.92 -10.82 -9.16
C ILE A 128 -5.17 -11.56 -8.06
N VAL A 129 -5.41 -12.85 -7.92
CA VAL A 129 -4.70 -13.72 -6.98
C VAL A 129 -4.11 -14.90 -7.74
N GLY A 130 -2.79 -15.06 -7.71
CA GLY A 130 -2.11 -16.07 -8.50
C GLY A 130 -0.74 -16.44 -7.96
N LEU A 131 -0.14 -17.48 -8.56
CA LEU A 131 1.25 -17.82 -8.32
C LEU A 131 2.14 -16.96 -9.22
N GLN A 132 3.17 -16.32 -8.64
CA GLN A 132 4.07 -15.39 -9.33
C GLN A 132 4.61 -15.98 -10.63
N ARG A 133 5.00 -17.27 -10.61
CA ARG A 133 5.52 -17.98 -11.79
C ARG A 133 4.49 -18.18 -12.90
N LEU A 134 3.22 -18.42 -12.55
CA LEU A 134 2.16 -18.65 -13.53
C LEU A 134 1.63 -17.36 -14.15
N ILE A 135 1.88 -16.22 -13.50
CA ILE A 135 1.50 -14.89 -13.99
C ILE A 135 2.70 -14.08 -14.49
N GLU A 136 3.87 -14.73 -14.61
CA GLU A 136 5.12 -14.12 -15.09
C GLU A 136 5.49 -12.82 -14.32
N TYR A 137 5.20 -12.80 -13.01
CA TYR A 137 5.49 -11.65 -12.16
C TYR A 137 7.00 -11.47 -12.00
N SER A 138 7.49 -10.27 -12.34
CA SER A 138 8.92 -9.90 -12.20
C SER A 138 9.11 -8.66 -11.34
N SER A 139 8.27 -7.64 -11.51
CA SER A 139 8.26 -6.43 -10.68
C SER A 139 6.85 -5.83 -10.64
N PRO A 140 6.54 -4.97 -9.64
CA PRO A 140 5.28 -4.24 -9.61
C PRO A 140 5.04 -3.43 -10.89
N GLU A 141 6.08 -2.78 -11.40
CA GLU A 141 5.99 -1.95 -12.61
C GLU A 141 5.61 -2.77 -13.85
N SER A 142 6.31 -3.87 -14.13
CA SER A 142 6.00 -4.70 -15.31
C SER A 142 4.64 -5.38 -15.18
N PHE A 143 4.25 -5.76 -13.97
CA PHE A 143 2.94 -6.36 -13.72
C PHE A 143 1.79 -5.36 -13.93
N ILE A 144 1.97 -4.11 -13.50
CA ILE A 144 0.98 -3.04 -13.75
C ILE A 144 0.84 -2.77 -15.24
N GLN A 145 1.95 -2.71 -15.99
CA GLN A 145 1.90 -2.54 -17.44
C GLN A 145 1.10 -3.66 -18.12
N GLN A 146 1.28 -4.91 -17.68
CA GLN A 146 0.50 -6.05 -18.18
C GLN A 146 -1.01 -5.92 -17.86
N ILE A 147 -1.35 -5.49 -16.65
CA ILE A 147 -2.74 -5.22 -16.26
C ILE A 147 -3.35 -4.13 -17.15
N GLU A 148 -2.63 -3.03 -17.36
CA GLU A 148 -3.05 -1.88 -18.17
C GLU A 148 -3.17 -2.24 -19.67
N ALA A 149 -2.33 -3.15 -20.15
CA ALA A 149 -2.43 -3.73 -21.49
C ALA A 149 -3.60 -4.72 -21.65
N GLY A 150 -4.34 -5.02 -20.58
CA GLY A 150 -5.48 -5.93 -20.62
C GLY A 150 -5.10 -7.41 -20.66
N GLN A 151 -3.88 -7.76 -20.23
CA GLN A 151 -3.44 -9.15 -20.19
C GLN A 151 -4.35 -9.99 -19.29
N LYS A 152 -4.63 -11.21 -19.76
CA LYS A 152 -5.29 -12.24 -18.95
C LYS A 152 -4.22 -13.08 -18.28
N PHE A 153 -4.35 -13.23 -16.98
CA PHE A 153 -3.41 -14.00 -16.18
C PHE A 153 -3.96 -15.39 -15.93
N THR A 154 -3.07 -16.37 -15.82
CA THR A 154 -3.35 -17.70 -15.25
C THR A 154 -3.51 -17.58 -13.73
N ALA A 155 -4.52 -16.83 -13.30
CA ALA A 155 -4.80 -16.45 -11.92
C ALA A 155 -6.31 -16.41 -11.67
N VAL A 156 -6.69 -16.36 -10.38
CA VAL A 156 -8.03 -15.97 -9.98
C VAL A 156 -8.15 -14.47 -10.19
N ASP A 157 -8.77 -14.10 -11.31
CA ASP A 157 -8.93 -12.73 -11.77
C ASP A 157 -10.41 -12.38 -11.82
N VAL A 158 -10.87 -11.64 -10.81
CA VAL A 158 -12.28 -11.37 -10.58
C VAL A 158 -12.57 -9.87 -10.60
N PRO A 159 -13.61 -9.43 -11.33
CA PRO A 159 -14.08 -8.07 -11.22
C PRO A 159 -14.67 -7.85 -9.82
N ILE A 160 -14.41 -6.68 -9.26
CA ILE A 160 -15.01 -6.23 -8.00
C ILE A 160 -16.15 -5.27 -8.32
N ASN A 161 -17.29 -5.46 -7.66
CA ASN A 161 -18.38 -4.51 -7.74
C ASN A 161 -18.00 -3.24 -6.96
N SER A 162 -17.70 -2.17 -7.69
CA SER A 162 -17.32 -0.89 -7.11
C SER A 162 -18.44 -0.21 -6.35
N ASP A 163 -19.70 -0.61 -6.49
CA ASP A 163 -20.82 0.01 -5.76
C ASP A 163 -20.87 -0.45 -4.30
N THR A 164 -20.35 -1.64 -4.02
CA THR A 164 -20.35 -2.24 -2.68
C THR A 164 -18.97 -2.27 -2.03
N GLN A 165 -17.89 -2.16 -2.81
CA GLN A 165 -16.51 -2.19 -2.34
C GLN A 165 -15.83 -0.86 -2.64
N GLN A 166 -15.98 0.08 -1.71
CA GLN A 166 -15.34 1.39 -1.73
C GLN A 166 -14.68 1.70 -0.40
N GLY A 167 -13.67 2.56 -0.43
CA GLY A 167 -13.04 3.10 0.75
C GLY A 167 -12.57 4.52 0.49
N TRP A 168 -11.95 5.12 1.50
CA TRP A 168 -11.25 6.39 1.34
C TRP A 168 -9.87 6.27 1.99
N LEU A 169 -8.95 7.07 1.46
CA LEU A 169 -7.59 7.19 1.97
C LEU A 169 -7.28 8.68 2.13
N ASP A 170 -6.90 9.08 3.34
CA ASP A 170 -6.28 10.36 3.56
C ASP A 170 -4.78 10.23 3.35
N ILE A 171 -4.19 11.14 2.59
CA ILE A 171 -2.75 11.33 2.48
C ILE A 171 -2.41 12.48 3.42
N THR A 172 -1.73 12.15 4.51
CA THR A 172 -1.53 13.06 5.65
C THR A 172 -0.13 13.63 5.72
N TYR A 173 0.83 12.96 5.06
CA TYR A 173 2.19 13.42 4.85
C TYR A 173 2.68 12.94 3.48
N ILE A 174 3.37 13.80 2.73
CA ILE A 174 4.13 13.37 1.56
C ILE A 174 5.34 14.28 1.33
N ASP A 175 6.49 13.65 1.09
CA ASP A 175 7.71 14.28 0.58
C ASP A 175 8.26 13.48 -0.62
N ASN A 176 9.54 13.66 -0.95
CA ASN A 176 10.17 13.01 -2.11
C ASN A 176 10.24 11.48 -2.00
N ASP A 177 10.32 10.93 -0.79
CA ASP A 177 10.65 9.53 -0.55
C ASP A 177 9.80 8.85 0.53
N LEU A 178 8.96 9.58 1.26
CA LEU A 178 8.05 9.06 2.28
C LEU A 178 6.63 9.58 2.09
N ARG A 179 5.66 8.69 2.28
CA ARG A 179 4.23 9.01 2.32
C ARG A 179 3.58 8.35 3.52
N ILE A 180 2.70 9.10 4.19
CA ILE A 180 1.83 8.57 5.24
C ILE A 180 0.39 8.70 4.78
N GLY A 181 -0.35 7.60 4.92
CA GLY A 181 -1.78 7.57 4.64
C GLY A 181 -2.59 6.98 5.79
N ARG A 182 -3.85 7.41 5.90
CA ARG A 182 -4.83 6.89 6.86
C ARG A 182 -6.07 6.37 6.12
N GLY A 183 -6.38 5.10 6.32
CA GLY A 183 -7.52 4.44 5.69
C GLY A 183 -8.82 4.57 6.49
N ASN A 184 -9.92 4.29 5.81
CA ASN A 184 -11.28 4.31 6.35
C ASN A 184 -11.52 3.45 7.60
N GLU A 185 -10.73 2.40 7.81
CA GLU A 185 -10.82 1.53 8.99
C GLU A 185 -9.92 1.97 10.16
N GLY A 186 -9.43 3.22 10.14
CA GLY A 186 -8.48 3.72 11.15
C GLY A 186 -7.07 3.14 11.00
N SER A 187 -6.80 2.47 9.88
CA SER A 187 -5.47 1.94 9.55
C SER A 187 -4.52 3.07 9.15
N VAL A 188 -3.25 2.95 9.53
CA VAL A 188 -2.18 3.85 9.07
C VAL A 188 -1.24 3.09 8.14
N PHE A 189 -0.68 3.77 7.16
CA PHE A 189 0.27 3.24 6.20
C PHE A 189 1.45 4.20 6.10
N VAL A 190 2.66 3.71 6.37
CA VAL A 190 3.91 4.44 6.13
C VAL A 190 4.58 3.77 4.94
N LEU A 191 4.81 4.51 3.87
CA LEU A 191 5.36 3.99 2.62
C LEU A 191 6.59 4.77 2.17
N SER A 192 7.58 4.06 1.63
CA SER A 192 8.74 4.65 0.95
C SER A 192 8.57 4.59 -0.56
N LYS A 193 8.98 5.64 -1.26
CA LYS A 193 9.06 5.63 -2.73
C LYS A 193 10.19 4.69 -3.19
N THR A 194 9.96 3.91 -4.25
CA THR A 194 10.94 2.97 -4.84
C THR A 194 11.25 3.30 -6.28
#